data_AF-K1S9N5-F1
#
_entry.id   AF-K1S9N5-F1
#
_cell.length_a   1.000
_cell.length_b   1.000
_cell.length_c   1.000
_cell.angle_alpha   90.00
_cell.angle_beta   90.00
_cell.angle_gamma   90.00
#
_symmetry.space_group_name_H-M   'P 1'
#
loop_
_entity.id
_entity.type
_entity.pdbx_description
1 polymer ?
#
loop_
_entity_poly.entity_id
_entity_poly.type
_entity_poly.pdbx_seq_one_letter_code
_entity_poly.pdbx_strand_id
1 'polypeptide(L)'
;MDTLTFLQHYWWFIISLLGALLVFLLFVQGGQALLYRIGHTDEERNLIVHSLGRKWELTFTTLVTFGGAFFASFPLFYSTSFGGAVYVWMAILLCFVVQAVAYEYRRKPSNVFGERTYDAFL
;
A
#
# COMPACT_ATOMS: atom_id res chain seq x y z
N MET A 1 18.14 -32.45 4.05
CA MET A 1 17.74 -31.17 4.69
C MET A 1 16.81 -31.53 5.81
N ASP A 2 17.09 -31.04 7.01
CA ASP A 2 16.19 -31.23 8.15
C ASP A 2 14.87 -30.50 7.90
N THR A 3 13.75 -31.07 8.36
CA THR A 3 12.40 -30.54 8.13
C THR A 3 12.27 -29.07 8.58
N LEU A 4 12.94 -28.70 9.67
CA LEU A 4 12.96 -27.33 10.17
C LEU A 4 13.63 -26.36 9.19
N THR A 5 14.80 -26.72 8.68
CA THR A 5 15.55 -25.92 7.69
C THR A 5 14.75 -25.77 6.41
N PHE A 6 14.07 -26.82 5.96
CA PHE A 6 13.17 -26.75 4.82
C PHE A 6 12.03 -25.75 5.05
N LEU A 7 11.34 -25.81 6.20
CA LEU A 7 10.27 -24.86 6.54
C LEU A 7 10.75 -23.42 6.63
N GLN A 8 11.95 -23.18 7.16
CA GLN A 8 12.56 -21.86 7.21
C GLN A 8 12.78 -21.28 5.80
N HIS A 9 13.34 -22.07 4.88
CA HIS A 9 13.52 -21.62 3.49
C HIS A 9 12.19 -21.43 2.75
N TYR A 10 11.21 -22.30 2.99
CA TYR A 10 9.87 -22.17 2.43
C TYR A 10 9.19 -20.86 2.85
N TRP A 11 9.19 -20.55 4.14
CA TRP A 11 8.62 -19.29 4.65
C TRP A 11 9.40 -18.07 4.18
N TRP A 12 10.73 -18.17 4.15
CA TRP A 12 11.57 -17.11 3.59
C TRP A 12 11.24 -16.81 2.12
N PHE A 13 10.99 -17.85 1.32
CA PHE A 13 10.54 -17.70 -0.06
C PHE A 13 9.19 -16.99 -0.16
N ILE A 14 8.20 -17.38 0.65
CA ILE A 14 6.88 -16.73 0.69
C ILE A 14 7.01 -15.24 1.04
N ILE A 15 7.79 -14.91 2.07
CA ILE A 15 7.98 -13.54 2.50
C ILE A 15 8.69 -12.72 1.43
N SER A 16 9.72 -13.28 0.80
CA SER A 16 10.43 -12.63 -0.29
C SER A 16 9.49 -12.37 -1.48
N LEU A 17 8.62 -13.32 -1.80
CA LEU A 17 7.60 -13.17 -2.84
C LEU A 17 6.58 -12.09 -2.48
N LEU A 18 6.05 -12.09 -1.25
CA LEU A 18 5.12 -11.06 -0.78
C LEU A 18 5.77 -9.68 -0.76
N GLY A 19 7.03 -9.58 -0.36
CA GLY A 19 7.81 -8.34 -0.40
C GLY A 19 8.05 -7.85 -1.83
N ALA A 20 8.39 -8.75 -2.76
CA ALA A 20 8.54 -8.41 -4.17
C ALA A 20 7.22 -7.96 -4.80
N LEU A 21 6.11 -8.64 -4.48
CA LEU A 21 4.77 -8.24 -4.92
C LEU A 21 4.36 -6.89 -4.33
N LEU A 22 4.67 -6.63 -3.06
CA LEU A 22 4.42 -5.34 -2.44
C LEU A 22 5.17 -4.23 -3.17
N VAL A 23 6.48 -4.40 -3.38
CA VAL A 23 7.32 -3.43 -4.12
C VAL A 23 6.83 -3.23 -5.54
N PHE A 24 6.46 -4.31 -6.23
CA PHE A 24 5.85 -4.22 -7.55
C PHE A 24 4.59 -3.35 -7.50
N LEU A 25 3.65 -3.64 -6.59
CA LEU A 25 2.38 -2.94 -6.46
C LEU A 25 2.53 -1.46 -6.03
N LEU A 26 3.66 -1.06 -5.44
CA LEU A 26 3.95 0.35 -5.13
C LEU A 26 3.99 1.26 -6.38
N PHE A 27 3.98 0.70 -7.60
CA PHE A 27 3.73 1.49 -8.81
C PHE A 27 2.40 2.26 -8.75
N VAL A 28 1.41 1.77 -8.00
CA VAL A 28 0.11 2.44 -7.84
C VAL A 28 0.26 3.76 -7.12
N GLN A 29 1.07 3.83 -6.07
CA GLN A 29 1.44 5.05 -5.36
C GLN A 29 2.38 5.91 -6.21
N GLY A 30 3.32 5.29 -6.93
CA GLY A 30 4.21 6.00 -7.86
C GLY A 30 3.43 6.72 -8.97
N GLY A 31 2.38 6.09 -9.51
CA GLY A 31 1.50 6.70 -10.51
C GLY A 31 0.68 7.88 -9.97
N GLN A 32 0.31 7.84 -8.69
CA GLN A 32 -0.39 8.97 -8.04
C GLN A 32 0.51 10.18 -7.88
N ALA A 33 1.77 9.98 -7.47
CA ALA A 33 2.76 11.06 -7.38
C ALA A 33 3.00 11.80 -8.71
N LEU A 34 2.55 11.24 -9.83
CA LEU A 34 2.62 11.82 -11.17
C LEU A 34 1.34 12.56 -11.60
N LEU A 35 0.28 12.58 -10.78
CA LEU A 35 -1.02 13.17 -11.09
C LEU A 35 -0.91 14.58 -11.65
N TYR A 36 -0.18 15.47 -10.97
CA TYR A 36 0.03 16.85 -11.39
C TYR A 36 1.20 17.06 -12.35
N ARG A 37 2.05 16.03 -12.55
CA ARG A 37 3.17 16.10 -13.51
C ARG A 37 2.74 15.73 -14.92
N ILE A 38 1.83 14.77 -15.06
CA ILE A 38 1.38 14.25 -16.35
C ILE A 38 -0.05 14.71 -16.67
N GLY A 39 -0.90 14.89 -15.66
CA GLY A 39 -2.26 15.40 -15.84
C GLY A 39 -2.31 16.92 -15.84
N HIS A 40 -2.32 17.50 -17.03
CA HIS A 40 -2.43 18.95 -17.23
C HIS A 40 -3.88 19.42 -17.18
N THR A 41 -4.81 18.58 -17.64
CA THR A 41 -6.26 18.84 -17.58
C THR A 41 -6.94 18.00 -16.50
N ASP A 42 -8.11 18.45 -16.04
CA ASP A 42 -8.91 17.69 -15.05
C ASP A 42 -9.38 16.34 -15.63
N GLU A 43 -9.59 16.26 -16.95
CA GLU A 43 -9.94 15.01 -17.63
C GLU A 43 -8.77 14.01 -17.61
N GLU A 44 -7.54 14.45 -17.90
CA GLU A 44 -6.33 13.63 -17.80
C GLU A 44 -6.09 13.13 -16.38
N ARG A 45 -6.22 14.01 -15.37
CA ARG A 45 -6.10 13.62 -13.96
C ARG A 45 -7.14 12.56 -13.59
N ASN A 46 -8.37 12.74 -14.03
CA ASN A 46 -9.43 11.77 -13.81
C ASN A 46 -9.11 10.41 -14.45
N LEU A 47 -8.55 10.39 -15.66
CA LEU A 47 -8.11 9.15 -16.32
C LEU A 47 -7.01 8.45 -15.52
N ILE A 48 -6.02 9.20 -15.01
CA ILE A 48 -4.95 8.65 -14.16
C ILE A 48 -5.56 8.01 -12.90
N VAL A 49 -6.37 8.75 -12.14
CA VAL A 49 -7.01 8.24 -10.91
C VAL A 49 -7.88 7.02 -11.19
N HIS A 50 -8.70 7.05 -12.23
CA HIS A 50 -9.56 5.90 -12.60
C HIS A 50 -8.73 4.67 -12.99
N SER A 51 -7.59 4.87 -13.65
CA SER A 51 -6.70 3.77 -14.03
C SER A 51 -6.08 3.09 -12.81
N LEU A 52 -5.81 3.84 -11.73
CA LEU A 52 -5.11 3.35 -10.53
C LEU A 52 -6.06 2.92 -9.42
N GLY A 53 -7.22 3.58 -9.27
CA GLY A 53 -8.11 3.44 -8.11
C GLY A 53 -8.63 2.03 -7.88
N ARG A 54 -8.82 1.20 -8.91
CA ARG A 54 -9.20 -0.20 -8.70
C ARG A 54 -8.07 -1.10 -8.16
N LYS A 55 -6.83 -0.63 -8.14
CA LYS A 55 -5.65 -1.43 -7.76
C LYS A 55 -5.05 -1.03 -6.41
N TRP A 56 -5.46 0.09 -5.81
CA TRP A 56 -4.88 0.55 -4.54
C TRP A 56 -5.06 -0.50 -3.43
N GLU A 57 -6.23 -1.15 -3.38
CA GLU A 57 -6.61 -2.16 -2.39
C GLU A 57 -5.63 -3.34 -2.36
N LEU A 58 -5.08 -3.72 -3.51
CA LEU A 58 -4.12 -4.82 -3.63
C LEU A 58 -2.83 -4.51 -2.90
N THR A 59 -2.36 -3.26 -2.97
CA THR A 59 -1.12 -2.85 -2.30
C THR A 59 -1.29 -2.90 -0.79
N PHE A 60 -2.41 -2.38 -0.28
CA PHE A 60 -2.71 -2.40 1.16
C PHE A 60 -2.89 -3.83 1.69
N THR A 61 -3.67 -4.65 0.98
CA THR A 61 -3.89 -6.05 1.36
C THR A 61 -2.57 -6.84 1.37
N THR A 62 -1.70 -6.61 0.38
CA THR A 62 -0.37 -7.23 0.31
C THR A 62 0.52 -6.78 1.47
N LEU A 63 0.50 -5.49 1.84
CA LEU A 63 1.24 -4.96 2.98
C LEU A 63 0.82 -5.64 4.30
N VAL A 64 -0.49 -5.73 4.54
CA VAL A 64 -1.03 -6.37 5.75
C VAL A 64 -0.70 -7.87 5.76
N THR A 65 -0.83 -8.55 4.61
CA THR A 65 -0.50 -9.97 4.47
C THR A 65 0.98 -10.23 4.71
N PHE A 66 1.86 -9.38 4.20
CA PHE A 66 3.31 -9.42 4.43
C PHE A 66 3.65 -9.29 5.91
N GLY A 67 3.04 -8.32 6.60
CA GLY A 67 3.18 -8.18 8.05
C GLY A 67 2.69 -9.41 8.82
N GLY A 68 1.52 -9.94 8.45
CA GLY A 68 0.96 -11.15 9.06
C GLY A 68 1.81 -12.41 8.82
N ALA A 69 2.38 -12.55 7.63
CA ALA A 69 3.29 -13.65 7.32
C ALA A 69 4.55 -13.59 8.19
N PHE A 70 5.13 -12.41 8.40
CA PHE A 70 6.24 -12.23 9.33
C PHE A 70 5.86 -12.56 10.77
N PHE A 71 4.68 -12.12 11.23
CA PHE A 71 4.18 -12.44 12.56
C PHE A 71 4.05 -13.96 12.77
N ALA A 72 3.52 -14.68 11.78
CA ALA A 72 3.29 -16.13 11.85
C ALA A 72 4.58 -16.96 11.77
N SER A 73 5.57 -16.53 10.98
CA SER A 73 6.74 -17.35 10.65
C SER A 73 8.05 -16.90 11.29
N PHE A 74 8.25 -15.59 11.51
CA PHE A 74 9.45 -15.02 12.13
C PHE A 74 9.07 -13.99 13.21
N PRO A 75 8.48 -14.42 14.34
CA PRO A 75 7.91 -13.52 15.34
C PRO A 75 8.95 -12.58 15.99
N LEU A 76 10.20 -13.04 16.15
CA LEU A 76 11.27 -12.18 16.67
C LEU A 76 11.57 -11.01 15.72
N PHE A 77 11.63 -11.27 14.41
CA PHE A 77 11.81 -10.22 13.40
C PHE A 77 10.62 -9.26 13.40
N TYR A 78 9.40 -9.78 13.43
CA TYR A 78 8.18 -8.98 13.51
C TYR A 78 8.21 -8.05 14.73
N SER A 79 8.46 -8.58 15.93
CA SER A 79 8.47 -7.80 17.17
C SER A 79 9.54 -6.71 17.17
N THR A 80 10.73 -7.01 16.65
CA THR A 80 11.84 -6.04 16.60
C THR A 80 11.57 -4.93 15.59
N SER A 81 11.05 -5.28 14.40
CA SER A 81 10.74 -4.31 13.35
C SER A 81 9.55 -3.42 13.70
N PHE A 82 8.41 -4.02 14.08
CA PHE A 82 7.20 -3.28 14.40
C PHE A 82 7.30 -2.57 15.75
N GLY A 83 7.94 -3.18 16.74
CA GLY A 83 8.17 -2.56 18.05
C GLY A 83 9.21 -1.44 18.02
N GLY A 84 10.30 -1.61 17.26
CA GLY A 84 11.34 -0.60 17.13
C GLY A 84 10.93 0.62 16.30
N ALA A 85 10.07 0.41 15.30
CA ALA A 85 9.64 1.47 14.37
C ALA A 85 8.12 1.74 14.44
N VAL A 86 7.50 1.65 15.64
CA VAL A 86 6.05 1.84 15.83
C VAL A 86 5.53 3.10 15.13
N TYR A 87 6.16 4.25 15.36
CA TYR A 87 5.68 5.52 14.80
C TYR A 87 5.75 5.56 13.27
N VAL A 88 6.78 4.94 12.68
CA VAL A 88 6.94 4.86 11.22
C VAL A 88 5.85 3.97 10.63
N TRP A 89 5.62 2.80 11.21
CA TRP A 89 4.55 1.89 10.77
C TRP A 89 3.17 2.52 10.91
N MET A 90 2.91 3.23 12.01
CA MET A 90 1.67 3.97 12.22
C MET A 90 1.47 5.06 11.16
N ALA A 91 2.51 5.81 10.82
CA ALA A 91 2.44 6.82 9.76
C ALA A 91 2.16 6.19 8.40
N ILE A 92 2.83 5.08 8.04
CA ILE A 92 2.60 4.36 6.79
C ILE A 92 1.14 3.91 6.70
N LEU A 93 0.62 3.24 7.74
CA LEU A 93 -0.76 2.77 7.75
C LEU A 93 -1.77 3.92 7.65
N LEU A 94 -1.52 5.03 8.36
CA LEU A 94 -2.37 6.21 8.27
C LEU A 94 -2.40 6.78 6.85
N CYS A 95 -1.25 6.87 6.17
CA CYS A 95 -1.17 7.31 4.78
C CYS A 95 -2.02 6.41 3.87
N PHE A 96 -1.92 5.08 4.02
CA PHE A 96 -2.74 4.14 3.24
C PHE A 96 -4.25 4.30 3.51
N VAL A 97 -4.65 4.56 4.76
CA VAL A 97 -6.06 4.81 5.10
C VAL A 97 -6.57 6.11 4.48
N VAL A 98 -5.80 7.19 4.58
CA VAL A 98 -6.16 8.48 3.98
C VAL A 98 -6.25 8.36 2.46
N GLN A 99 -5.32 7.65 1.83
CA GLN A 99 -5.33 7.35 0.39
C GLN A 99 -6.59 6.56 -0.01
N ALA A 100 -6.99 5.55 0.76
CA ALA A 100 -8.22 4.79 0.53
C ALA A 100 -9.47 5.68 0.56
N VAL A 101 -9.55 6.57 1.56
CA VAL A 101 -10.63 7.55 1.69
C VAL A 101 -10.63 8.51 0.50
N ALA A 102 -9.46 8.98 0.07
CA ALA A 102 -9.34 9.86 -1.08
C ALA A 102 -9.87 9.20 -2.37
N TYR A 103 -9.53 7.94 -2.62
CA TYR A 103 -10.07 7.23 -3.78
C TYR A 103 -11.59 7.05 -3.74
N GLU A 104 -12.15 6.65 -2.60
CA GLU A 104 -13.58 6.34 -2.47
C GLU A 104 -14.46 7.60 -2.47
N TYR A 105 -14.02 8.67 -1.78
CA TYR A 105 -14.85 9.85 -1.54
C TYR A 105 -14.64 11.00 -2.54
N ARG A 106 -13.58 10.97 -3.36
CA ARG A 106 -13.30 12.02 -4.35
C ARG A 106 -14.49 12.35 -5.25
N ARG A 107 -15.22 11.34 -5.73
CA ARG A 107 -16.37 11.49 -6.64
C ARG A 107 -17.73 11.13 -6.02
N LYS A 108 -17.81 10.98 -4.69
CA LYS A 108 -19.11 10.76 -4.05
C LYS A 108 -20.01 11.99 -4.26
N PRO A 109 -21.32 11.78 -4.54
CA PRO A 109 -22.27 12.88 -4.54
C PRO A 109 -22.25 13.56 -3.16
N SER A 110 -22.46 14.88 -3.12
CA SER A 110 -22.35 15.70 -1.89
C SER A 110 -20.96 15.77 -1.24
N ASN A 111 -19.89 15.65 -2.02
CA ASN A 111 -18.53 15.90 -1.55
C ASN A 111 -18.37 17.35 -1.02
N VAL A 112 -18.24 17.48 0.31
CA VAL A 112 -18.10 18.77 1.02
C VAL A 112 -16.71 19.40 0.91
N PHE A 113 -15.67 18.62 0.60
CA PHE A 113 -14.26 19.08 0.57
C PHE A 113 -13.74 19.36 -0.84
N GLY A 114 -14.48 18.95 -1.89
CA GLY A 114 -14.10 19.10 -3.29
C GLY A 114 -13.03 18.11 -3.77
N GLU A 115 -12.91 17.91 -5.09
CA GLU A 115 -11.98 16.93 -5.68
C GLU A 115 -10.50 17.27 -5.38
N ARG A 116 -10.16 18.56 -5.39
CA ARG A 116 -8.77 19.04 -5.14
C ARG A 116 -8.22 18.66 -3.79
N THR A 117 -9.05 18.61 -2.75
CA THR A 117 -8.61 18.22 -1.41
C THR A 117 -8.20 16.76 -1.38
N TYR A 118 -8.96 15.90 -2.07
CA TYR A 118 -8.62 14.48 -2.18
C TYR A 118 -7.43 14.24 -3.11
N ASP A 119 -7.30 15.01 -4.18
CA ASP A 119 -6.13 14.94 -5.08
C ASP A 119 -4.81 15.27 -4.34
N ALA A 120 -4.84 16.06 -3.27
CA ALA A 120 -3.66 16.33 -2.45
C ALA A 120 -3.22 15.13 -1.58
N PHE A 121 -4.12 14.17 -1.37
CA PHE A 121 -3.89 12.95 -0.59
C PHE A 121 -3.68 11.70 -1.47
N LEU A 122 -3.66 11.88 -2.80
CA LEU A 122 -3.28 10.88 -3.80
C LEU A 122 -1.87 11.20 -4.29
#